data_AF-A0A1F8TJ80-F1
#
_entry.id   AF-A0A1F8TJ80-F1
#
_cell.length_a   1.000
_cell.length_b   1.000
_cell.length_c   1.000
_cell.angle_alpha   90.00
_cell.angle_beta   90.00
_cell.angle_gamma   90.00
#
_symmetry.space_group_name_H-M   'P 1'
#
loop_
_entity.id
_entity.type
_entity.pdbx_description
1 polymer ?
#
loop_
_entity_poly.entity_id
_entity_poly.type
_entity_poly.pdbx_seq_one_letter_code
_entity_poly.pdbx_strand_id
1 'polypeptide(L)' 'MPTVTRTPLVASDPADINLDGQVDVLDVQLCVNVFLGSEIDPTTVANADVNRDGAVNVLDVQLIVKAYLRG' A
#
# COMPACT_ATOMS: atom_id res chain seq x y z
N MET A 1 -16.10 -12.42 -28.89
CA MET A 1 -15.02 -12.08 -27.94
C MET A 1 -15.68 -11.38 -26.76
N PRO A 2 -15.58 -11.87 -25.52
CA PRO A 2 -16.10 -11.12 -24.38
C PRO A 2 -15.23 -9.87 -24.20
N THR A 3 -15.87 -8.72 -24.15
CA THR A 3 -15.24 -7.43 -23.89
C THR A 3 -14.78 -7.42 -22.44
N VAL A 4 -13.46 -7.49 -22.22
CA VAL A 4 -12.88 -7.17 -20.91
C VAL A 4 -13.01 -5.66 -20.76
N THR A 5 -14.06 -5.22 -20.06
CA THR A 5 -14.18 -3.82 -19.63
C THR A 5 -13.05 -3.57 -18.65
N ARG A 6 -11.92 -3.08 -19.15
CA ARG A 6 -10.85 -2.57 -18.30
C ARG A 6 -11.38 -1.28 -17.70
N THR A 7 -11.92 -1.37 -16.48
CA THR A 7 -12.06 -0.20 -15.59
C THR A 7 -10.77 0.60 -15.69
N PRO A 8 -10.81 1.94 -15.82
CA PRO A 8 -9.60 2.74 -15.87
C PRO A 8 -8.72 2.31 -14.69
N LEU A 9 -7.49 1.91 -14.99
CA LEU A 9 -6.47 1.72 -13.97
C LEU A 9 -6.16 3.12 -13.46
N VAL A 10 -6.98 3.63 -12.54
CA VAL A 10 -6.54 4.70 -11.66
C VAL A 10 -5.27 4.14 -11.04
N ALA A 11 -4.14 4.79 -11.28
CA ALA A 11 -2.90 4.38 -10.64
C ALA A 11 -3.19 4.39 -9.13
N SER A 12 -3.18 3.21 -8.50
CA SER A 12 -3.34 3.11 -7.05
C SER A 12 -2.23 3.93 -6.41
N ASP A 13 -2.57 4.74 -5.42
CA ASP A 13 -1.55 5.46 -4.66
C ASP A 13 -0.60 4.40 -4.07
N PRO A 14 0.73 4.55 -4.17
CA PRO A 14 1.65 3.61 -3.54
C PRO A 14 1.40 3.41 -2.04
N ALA A 15 0.72 4.36 -1.38
CA ALA A 15 0.31 4.25 0.00
C ALA A 15 -0.96 3.39 0.25
N ASP A 16 -1.70 3.02 -0.79
CA ASP A 16 -2.85 2.09 -0.75
C ASP A 16 -2.31 0.65 -0.84
N ILE A 17 -1.98 0.08 0.32
CA ILE A 17 -1.32 -1.22 0.44
C ILE A 17 -2.32 -2.35 0.17
N ASN A 18 -3.56 -2.19 0.63
CA ASN A 18 -4.60 -3.20 0.50
C ASN A 18 -5.35 -3.15 -0.85
N LEU A 19 -5.06 -2.12 -1.68
CA LEU A 19 -5.62 -1.88 -3.01
C LEU A 19 -7.15 -1.73 -2.98
N ASP A 20 -7.71 -1.19 -1.91
CA ASP A 20 -9.15 -0.95 -1.77
C ASP A 20 -9.59 0.40 -2.37
N GLY A 21 -8.64 1.21 -2.81
CA GLY A 21 -8.87 2.52 -3.43
C GLY A 21 -8.90 3.68 -2.43
N GLN A 22 -8.64 3.43 -1.14
CA GLN A 22 -8.48 4.45 -0.11
C GLN A 22 -7.09 4.32 0.51
N VAL A 23 -6.51 5.46 0.89
CA VAL A 23 -5.35 5.49 1.78
C VAL A 23 -5.88 5.82 3.16
N ASP A 24 -5.81 4.89 4.10
CA ASP A 24 -6.30 5.09 5.46
C ASP A 24 -5.49 4.37 6.55
N VAL A 25 -6.09 4.19 7.72
CA VAL A 25 -5.42 3.55 8.87
C VAL A 25 -5.16 2.05 8.66
N LEU A 26 -5.91 1.41 7.75
CA LEU A 26 -5.70 0.00 7.41
C LEU A 26 -4.36 -0.20 6.69
N ASP A 27 -3.95 0.73 5.83
CA ASP A 27 -2.63 0.70 5.19
C ASP A 27 -1.50 0.87 6.20
N VAL A 28 -1.68 1.80 7.16
CA VAL A 28 -0.73 1.97 8.27
C VAL A 28 -0.61 0.69 9.08
N GLN A 29 -1.74 0.06 9.43
CA GLN A 29 -1.75 -1.20 10.19
C GLN A 29 -1.06 -2.33 9.41
N LEU A 30 -1.30 -2.45 8.10
CA LEU A 30 -0.65 -3.46 7.27
C LEU A 30 0.86 -3.25 7.17
N CYS A 31 1.32 -2.02 6.93
CA CYS A 31 2.75 -1.71 6.91
C CYS A 31 3.43 -2.05 8.24
N VAL A 32 2.79 -1.72 9.37
CA VAL A 32 3.29 -2.08 10.71
C VAL A 32 3.30 -3.60 10.92
N ASN A 33 2.27 -4.33 10.46
CA ASN A 33 2.24 -5.79 10.57
C ASN A 33 3.34 -6.46 9.74
N VAL A 34 3.66 -5.92 8.55
CA VAL A 34 4.80 -6.39 7.74
C VAL A 34 6.11 -6.09 8.47
N PHE A 35 6.29 -4.87 9.00
CA PHE A 35 7.48 -4.50 9.76
C PHE A 35 7.70 -5.39 10.99
N LEU A 36 6.62 -5.78 11.68
CA LEU A 36 6.67 -6.68 12.84
C LEU A 36 6.73 -8.18 12.46
N GLY A 37 6.59 -8.51 11.18
CA GLY A 37 6.60 -9.88 10.67
C GLY A 37 5.34 -10.70 11.00
N SER A 38 4.24 -10.05 11.40
CA SER A 38 2.95 -10.72 11.62
C SER A 38 2.11 -10.83 10.34
N GLU A 39 2.41 -10.01 9.33
CA GLU A 39 1.90 -10.14 7.96
C GLU A 39 3.04 -10.61 7.05
N ILE A 40 2.79 -11.65 6.26
CA ILE A 40 3.79 -12.33 5.42
C ILE A 40 3.31 -12.60 3.99
N ASP A 41 2.09 -12.17 3.64
CA ASP A 41 1.63 -12.25 2.25
C ASP A 41 2.61 -11.52 1.33
N PRO A 42 3.17 -12.19 0.30
CA PRO A 42 4.20 -11.59 -0.55
C PRO A 42 3.73 -10.32 -1.27
N THR A 43 2.44 -10.21 -1.59
CA THR A 43 1.88 -9.03 -2.24
C THR A 43 1.83 -7.86 -1.26
N THR A 44 1.35 -8.11 -0.04
CA THR A 44 1.31 -7.09 1.01
C THR A 44 2.71 -6.64 1.42
N VAL A 45 3.66 -7.57 1.55
CA VAL A 45 5.07 -7.25 1.85
C VAL A 45 5.68 -6.37 0.76
N ALA A 46 5.43 -6.69 -0.52
CA ALA A 46 5.92 -5.88 -1.63
C ALA A 46 5.26 -4.50 -1.70
N ASN A 47 3.97 -4.40 -1.40
CA ASN A 47 3.25 -3.12 -1.37
C ASN A 47 3.65 -2.24 -0.18
N ALA A 48 4.04 -2.84 0.95
CA ALA A 48 4.44 -2.11 2.15
C ALA A 48 5.80 -1.39 2.02
N ASP A 49 6.61 -1.72 1.01
CA ASP A 49 7.82 -0.96 0.61
C ASP A 49 7.39 0.22 -0.28
N VAL A 50 6.77 1.21 0.35
CA VAL A 50 6.13 2.36 -0.31
C VAL A 50 7.16 3.23 -1.02
N ASN A 51 8.37 3.36 -0.43
CA ASN A 51 9.44 4.15 -1.03
C ASN A 51 10.31 3.37 -2.04
N ARG A 52 10.15 2.04 -2.12
CA ARG A 52 10.89 1.12 -2.99
C ARG A 52 12.39 1.11 -2.73
N ASP A 53 12.80 1.26 -1.47
CA ASP A 53 14.20 1.19 -1.05
C ASP A 53 14.66 -0.24 -0.70
N GLY A 54 13.74 -1.20 -0.72
CA GLY A 54 13.98 -2.61 -0.45
C GLY A 54 13.84 -2.98 1.02
N ALA A 55 13.38 -2.08 1.89
CA ALA A 55 13.18 -2.34 3.30
C ALA A 55 11.90 -1.70 3.84
N VAL A 56 10.94 -2.51 4.27
CA VAL A 56 9.75 -2.02 4.98
C VAL A 56 10.16 -1.50 6.36
N ASN A 57 10.01 -0.20 6.58
CA ASN A 57 10.40 0.46 7.82
C ASN A 57 9.54 1.71 8.13
N VAL A 58 9.93 2.50 9.13
CA VAL A 58 9.16 3.68 9.57
C VAL A 58 9.03 4.76 8.48
N LEU A 59 9.93 4.79 7.50
CA LEU A 59 9.84 5.72 6.37
C LEU A 59 8.62 5.44 5.51
N ASP A 60 8.24 4.17 5.31
CA ASP A 60 7.04 3.80 4.57
C ASP A 60 5.78 4.25 5.29
N VAL A 61 5.72 4.03 6.62
CA VAL A 61 4.63 4.53 7.48
C VAL A 61 4.49 6.05 7.35
N GLN A 62 5.60 6.79 7.35
CA GLN A 62 5.57 8.26 7.18
C GLN A 62 5.01 8.66 5.81
N LEU A 63 5.29 7.91 4.75
CA LEU A 63 4.77 8.18 3.41
C LEU A 63 3.26 7.93 3.32
N ILE A 64 2.75 6.88 3.97
CA ILE A 64 1.32 6.60 4.05
C ILE A 64 0.59 7.74 4.76
N VAL A 65 1.08 8.15 5.93
CA VAL A 65 0.50 9.29 6.67
C VAL A 65 0.56 10.58 5.85
N LYS A 66 1.67 10.81 5.12
CA LYS A 66 1.81 11.96 4.22
C LYS A 66 0.82 11.88 3.06
N ALA A 67 0.53 10.71 2.52
CA ALA A 67 -0.48 10.51 1.47
C ALA A 67 -1.87 10.84 1.98
N TYR A 68 -2.27 10.28 3.13
CA TYR A 68 -3.54 10.59 3.78
C TYR A 68 -3.76 12.10 4.00
N LEU A 69 -2.71 12.83 4.42
CA LEU A 69 -2.81 14.28 4.69
C LEU A 69 -2.89 15.17 3.44
N ARG A 70 -2.73 14.63 2.22
CA ARG A 70 -2.87 15.41 0.98
C ARG A 70 -4.32 15.63 0.56
N GLY A 71 -5.27 14.88 1.13
CA GLY A 71 -6.69 14.87 0.75
C GLY A 71 -6.96 14.00 -0.47
#